data_AF-A0A3Q8RNV7-F1
#
_entry.id   AF-A0A3Q8RNV7-F1
#
_cell.length_a   1.000
_cell.length_b   1.000
_cell.length_c   1.000
_cell.angle_alpha   90.00
_cell.angle_beta   90.00
_cell.angle_gamma   90.00
#
_symmetry.space_group_name_H-M   'P 1'
#
loop_
_entity.id
_entity.type
_entity.pdbx_description
1 polymer ?
#
loop_
_entity_poly.entity_id
_entity_poly.type
_entity_poly.pdbx_seq_one_letter_code
_entity_poly.pdbx_strand_id
1 'polypeptide(L)'
;MKKLRGKELDKRLELELQKMIELGHKLSPISRSTLQRRLNLSSRGTLALKHRAKMIENAKQIQLEKAGITKKGEKRKTLKEQNEILKQEIIELKKERDLLIEKIAMIINGAQARGYDIEEIMLPIINFPE
;
A
#
# COMPACT_ATOMS: atom_id res chain seq x y z
N MET A 1 5.91 21.50 -38.59
CA MET A 1 6.34 20.82 -37.34
C MET A 1 7.30 19.69 -37.67
N LYS A 2 8.51 19.69 -37.10
CA LYS A 2 9.57 18.71 -37.37
C LYS A 2 9.15 17.34 -36.79
N LYS A 3 9.00 16.32 -37.63
CA LYS A 3 8.68 14.96 -37.17
C LYS A 3 9.87 14.41 -36.38
N LEU A 4 9.73 14.23 -35.07
CA LEU A 4 10.73 13.60 -34.21
C LEU A 4 10.96 12.16 -34.71
N ARG A 5 12.21 11.80 -34.97
CA ARG A 5 12.59 10.48 -35.49
C ARG A 5 13.81 9.92 -34.75
N GLY A 6 13.92 8.59 -34.71
CA GLY A 6 15.08 7.90 -34.15
C GLY A 6 15.40 8.31 -32.71
N LYS A 7 16.68 8.61 -32.45
CA LYS A 7 17.22 8.92 -31.11
C LYS A 7 16.62 10.17 -30.47
N GLU A 8 16.21 11.16 -31.26
CA GLU A 8 15.60 12.40 -30.74
C GLU A 8 14.22 12.12 -30.12
N LEU A 9 13.46 11.21 -30.73
CA LEU A 9 12.21 10.74 -30.17
C LEU A 9 12.43 9.93 -28.89
N ASP A 10 13.48 9.11 -28.83
CA ASP A 10 13.79 8.32 -27.65
C ASP A 10 14.09 9.21 -26.44
N LYS A 11 14.95 10.23 -26.60
CA LYS A 11 15.24 11.21 -25.54
C LYS A 11 13.99 11.96 -25.08
N ARG A 12 13.14 12.37 -26.02
CA ARG A 12 11.92 13.10 -25.67
C ARG A 12 10.89 12.21 -24.98
N LEU A 13 10.83 10.93 -25.36
CA LEU A 13 10.03 9.92 -24.67
C LEU A 13 10.51 9.73 -23.23
N GLU A 14 11.83 9.61 -23.00
CA GLU A 14 12.40 9.51 -21.65
C GLU A 14 12.04 10.71 -20.77
N LEU A 15 12.23 11.93 -21.28
CA LEU A 15 11.88 13.16 -20.56
C LEU A 15 10.38 13.23 -20.24
N GLU A 16 9.52 12.86 -21.19
CA GLU A 16 8.08 12.88 -20.97
C GLU A 16 7.66 11.81 -19.96
N LEU A 17 8.26 10.62 -20.00
CA LEU A 17 8.01 9.56 -19.01
C LEU A 17 8.43 10.01 -17.60
N GLN A 18 9.58 10.67 -17.45
CA GLN A 18 10.01 11.23 -16.16
C GLN A 18 9.00 12.24 -15.61
N LYS A 19 8.56 13.21 -16.43
CA LYS A 19 7.52 14.17 -16.04
C LYS A 19 6.23 13.49 -15.62
N MET A 20 5.80 12.45 -16.35
CA MET A 20 4.60 11.70 -16.00
C MET A 20 4.75 10.91 -14.69
N ILE A 21 5.95 10.38 -14.40
CA ILE A 21 6.26 9.74 -13.12
C ILE A 21 6.17 10.76 -11.98
N GLU A 22 6.71 11.96 -12.15
CA GLU A 22 6.70 13.03 -11.15
C GLU A 22 5.28 13.55 -10.85
N LEU A 23 4.46 13.74 -11.89
CA LEU A 23 3.05 14.13 -11.75
C LEU A 23 2.20 13.04 -11.07
N GLY A 24 2.65 11.79 -11.12
CA GLY A 24 2.00 10.66 -10.47
C GLY A 24 0.80 10.09 -11.23
N HIS A 25 0.39 8.89 -10.82
CA HIS A 25 -0.58 8.07 -11.54
C HIS A 25 -1.97 8.72 -11.69
N LYS A 26 -2.46 9.41 -10.65
CA LYS A 26 -3.81 10.01 -10.64
C LYS A 26 -3.96 11.15 -11.65
N LEU A 27 -2.92 11.97 -11.81
CA LEU A 27 -2.96 13.16 -12.67
C LEU A 27 -2.46 12.87 -14.09
N SER A 28 -1.52 11.94 -14.25
CA SER A 28 -0.87 11.69 -15.54
C SER A 28 -0.58 10.20 -15.77
N PRO A 29 -1.61 9.35 -15.94
CA PRO A 29 -1.41 7.91 -16.09
C PRO A 29 -0.63 7.60 -17.36
N ILE A 30 0.44 6.80 -17.21
CA ILE A 30 1.27 6.37 -18.34
C ILE A 30 0.51 5.33 -19.16
N SER A 31 0.16 5.70 -20.39
CA SER A 31 -0.42 4.81 -21.39
C SER A 31 0.06 5.20 -22.78
N ARG A 32 0.02 4.24 -23.73
CA ARG A 32 0.44 4.49 -25.12
C ARG A 32 -0.40 5.58 -25.80
N SER A 33 -1.69 5.69 -25.48
CA SER A 33 -2.57 6.73 -26.03
C SER A 33 -2.30 8.11 -25.41
N THR A 34 -2.00 8.17 -24.11
CA THR A 34 -1.58 9.41 -23.45
C THR A 34 -0.25 9.91 -24.00
N LEU A 35 0.73 9.01 -24.14
CA LEU A 35 2.05 9.32 -24.70
C LEU A 35 1.99 9.74 -26.17
N GLN A 36 1.16 9.09 -26.98
CA GLN A 36 0.95 9.49 -28.37
C GLN A 36 0.50 10.96 -28.46
N ARG A 37 -0.47 11.35 -27.64
CA ARG A 37 -0.97 12.73 -27.59
C ARG A 37 0.10 13.71 -27.09
N ARG A 38 0.77 13.40 -25.98
CA ARG A 38 1.81 14.26 -25.38
C ARG A 38 3.02 14.47 -26.29
N LEU A 39 3.39 13.45 -27.05
CA LEU A 39 4.53 13.49 -27.98
C LEU A 39 4.12 13.91 -29.41
N ASN A 40 2.85 14.25 -29.64
CA ASN A 40 2.30 14.60 -30.96
C ASN A 40 2.67 13.58 -32.05
N LEU A 41 2.52 12.28 -31.73
CA LEU A 41 2.84 11.19 -32.64
C LEU A 41 1.64 10.86 -33.54
N SER A 42 1.90 10.68 -34.83
CA SER A 42 0.88 10.29 -35.81
C SER A 42 0.39 8.86 -35.65
N SER A 43 1.16 7.98 -34.99
CA SER A 43 0.79 6.58 -34.78
C SER A 43 1.28 6.03 -33.46
N ARG A 44 0.47 5.16 -32.84
CA ARG A 44 0.86 4.36 -31.66
C ARG A 44 1.94 3.33 -32.00
N GLY A 45 2.04 2.90 -33.26
CA GLY A 45 3.05 1.94 -33.72
C GLY A 45 4.48 2.43 -33.48
N THR A 46 4.69 3.76 -33.50
CA THR A 46 6.00 4.36 -33.19
C THR A 46 6.47 4.09 -31.75
N LEU A 47 5.54 3.83 -30.82
CA LEU A 47 5.80 3.46 -29.43
C LEU A 47 5.82 1.94 -29.20
N ALA A 48 5.47 1.14 -30.21
CA ALA A 48 5.42 -0.32 -30.13
C ALA A 48 6.78 -1.00 -30.39
N LEU A 49 7.77 -0.25 -30.88
CA LEU A 49 9.15 -0.71 -31.01
C LEU A 49 9.66 -1.27 -29.68
N LYS A 50 10.31 -2.44 -29.72
CA LYS A 50 10.65 -3.27 -28.55
C LYS A 50 11.33 -2.46 -27.42
N HIS A 51 12.28 -1.60 -27.74
CA HIS A 51 12.98 -0.77 -26.74
C HIS A 51 12.08 0.29 -26.12
N ARG A 52 11.26 1.00 -26.92
CA ARG A 52 10.31 2.01 -26.43
C ARG A 52 9.19 1.39 -25.62
N ALA A 53 8.67 0.24 -26.06
CA ALA A 53 7.68 -0.51 -25.33
C ALA A 53 8.21 -0.91 -23.94
N LYS A 54 9.48 -1.34 -23.85
CA LYS A 54 10.15 -1.63 -22.57
C LYS A 54 10.31 -0.40 -21.68
N MET A 55 10.73 0.75 -22.25
CA MET A 55 10.83 2.00 -21.50
C MET A 55 9.48 2.43 -20.91
N ILE A 56 8.42 2.36 -21.71
CA ILE A 56 7.06 2.71 -21.27
C ILE A 56 6.58 1.78 -20.16
N GLU A 57 6.80 0.48 -20.29
CA GLU A 57 6.37 -0.48 -19.28
C GLU A 57 7.13 -0.31 -17.96
N ASN A 58 8.44 -0.10 -18.02
CA ASN A 58 9.24 0.21 -16.84
C ASN A 58 8.76 1.48 -16.14
N ALA A 59 8.55 2.56 -16.89
CA ALA A 59 8.06 3.82 -16.35
C ALA A 59 6.66 3.70 -15.74
N LYS A 60 5.78 2.93 -16.38
CA LYS A 60 4.46 2.60 -15.85
C LYS A 60 4.56 1.83 -14.54
N GLN A 61 5.45 0.84 -14.46
CA GLN A 61 5.69 0.10 -13.22
C GLN A 61 6.19 1.02 -12.10
N ILE A 62 7.17 1.87 -12.38
CA ILE A 62 7.69 2.86 -11.40
C ILE A 62 6.56 3.78 -10.93
N GLN A 63 5.70 4.24 -11.84
CA GLN A 63 4.57 5.12 -11.50
C GLN A 63 3.55 4.40 -10.60
N LEU A 64 3.26 3.13 -10.86
CA LEU A 64 2.35 2.32 -10.04
C LEU A 64 2.96 2.01 -8.66
N GLU A 65 4.25 1.70 -8.59
CA GLU A 65 4.97 1.49 -7.34
C GLU A 65 4.95 2.75 -6.46
N LYS A 66 5.24 3.93 -7.04
CA LYS A 66 5.13 5.22 -6.34
C LYS A 66 3.71 5.53 -5.89
N ALA A 67 2.70 5.10 -6.64
CA ALA A 67 1.30 5.27 -6.29
C ALA A 67 0.77 4.22 -5.30
N GLY A 68 1.58 3.23 -4.93
CA GLY A 68 1.13 2.09 -4.12
C GLY A 68 0.04 1.31 -4.82
N ILE A 69 0.14 1.05 -6.12
CA ILE A 69 -0.84 0.25 -6.88
C ILE A 69 -0.14 -1.00 -7.39
N THR A 70 -0.71 -2.18 -7.14
CA THR A 70 -0.13 -3.44 -7.64
C THR A 70 -0.34 -3.57 -9.15
N LYS A 71 0.40 -4.48 -9.81
CA LYS A 71 0.26 -4.75 -11.26
C LYS A 71 -1.18 -5.13 -11.69
N LYS A 72 -2.05 -5.52 -10.75
CA LYS A 72 -3.47 -5.85 -10.96
C LYS A 72 -4.43 -4.67 -10.79
N GLY A 73 -3.94 -3.46 -10.47
CA GLY A 73 -4.79 -2.28 -10.28
C GLY A 73 -5.40 -2.15 -8.88
N GLU A 74 -5.05 -3.05 -7.95
CA GLU A 74 -5.47 -2.97 -6.57
C GLU A 74 -4.63 -1.91 -5.85
N LYS A 75 -5.30 -0.96 -5.18
CA LYS A 75 -4.65 -0.02 -4.26
C LYS A 75 -3.99 -0.84 -3.16
N ARG A 76 -2.65 -0.83 -3.12
CA ARG A 76 -1.89 -1.17 -1.94
C ARG A 76 -2.25 -0.11 -0.90
N LYS A 77 -2.83 -0.51 0.23
CA LYS A 77 -3.04 0.38 1.38
C LYS A 77 -1.73 1.13 1.62
N THR A 78 -1.77 2.45 1.57
CA THR A 78 -0.58 3.28 1.78
C THR A 78 -0.01 2.99 3.17
N LEU A 79 1.31 3.19 3.38
CA LEU A 79 1.92 3.01 4.71
C LEU A 79 1.19 3.83 5.81
N LYS A 80 0.58 4.96 5.43
CA LYS A 80 -0.26 5.77 6.30
C LYS A 80 -1.57 5.07 6.66
N GLU A 81 -2.28 4.53 5.68
CA GLU A 81 -3.51 3.76 5.93
C GLU A 81 -3.25 2.48 6.73
N GLN A 82 -2.12 1.80 6.48
CA GLN A 82 -1.71 0.65 7.28
C GLN A 82 -1.41 1.05 8.72
N ASN A 83 -0.72 2.17 8.95
CA ASN A 83 -0.48 2.69 10.29
C ASN A 83 -1.77 3.06 11.02
N GLU A 84 -2.73 3.69 10.35
CA GLU A 84 -4.01 4.05 10.97
C GLU A 84 -4.84 2.80 11.32
N ILE A 85 -4.83 1.78 10.47
CA ILE A 85 -5.48 0.49 10.78
C ILE A 85 -4.79 -0.17 11.98
N LEU A 86 -3.47 -0.25 12.00
CA LEU A 86 -2.72 -0.84 13.12
C LEU A 86 -2.95 -0.07 14.43
N LYS A 87 -3.04 1.26 14.39
CA LYS A 87 -3.40 2.07 15.56
C LYS A 87 -4.81 1.73 16.06
N GLN A 88 -5.76 1.57 15.15
CA GLN A 88 -7.14 1.22 15.49
C GLN A 88 -7.22 -0.17 16.11
N GLU A 89 -6.52 -1.16 15.53
CA GLU A 89 -6.40 -2.52 16.07
C GLU A 89 -5.77 -2.52 17.47
N ILE A 90 -4.73 -1.71 17.71
CA ILE A 90 -4.12 -1.56 19.04
C ILE A 90 -5.13 -1.00 20.06
N ILE A 91 -5.97 -0.04 19.65
CA ILE A 91 -7.00 0.53 20.53
C ILE A 91 -8.06 -0.52 20.87
N GLU A 92 -8.48 -1.33 19.89
CA GLU A 92 -9.46 -2.39 20.08
C GLU A 92 -8.92 -3.49 20.99
N LEU A 93 -7.70 -3.97 20.76
CA LEU A 93 -7.04 -4.97 21.61
C LEU A 93 -6.86 -4.48 23.05
N LYS A 94 -6.55 -3.19 23.25
CA LYS A 94 -6.48 -2.60 24.60
C LYS A 94 -7.83 -2.64 25.31
N LYS A 95 -8.92 -2.31 24.60
CA LYS A 95 -10.27 -2.38 25.16
C LYS A 95 -10.67 -3.81 25.51
N GLU A 96 -10.37 -4.77 24.64
CA GLU A 96 -10.63 -6.19 24.90
C GLU A 96 -9.85 -6.70 26.12
N ARG A 97 -8.57 -6.34 26.21
CA ARG A 97 -7.74 -6.66 27.38
C ARG A 97 -8.34 -6.09 28.66
N ASP A 98 -8.70 -4.81 28.67
CA ASP A 98 -9.25 -4.15 29.86
C ASP A 98 -10.58 -4.79 30.28
N LEU A 99 -11.44 -5.15 29.32
CA LEU A 99 -12.68 -5.88 29.56
C LEU A 99 -12.43 -7.29 30.13
N LEU A 100 -11.42 -8.01 29.63
CA LEU A 100 -11.05 -9.33 30.15
C LEU A 100 -10.52 -9.23 31.58
N ILE A 101 -9.69 -8.23 31.88
CA ILE A 101 -9.20 -7.97 33.24
C ILE A 101 -10.37 -7.68 34.18
N GLU A 102 -11.34 -6.86 33.77
CA GLU A 102 -12.53 -6.58 34.57
C GLU A 102 -13.35 -7.85 34.86
N LYS A 103 -13.57 -8.69 33.85
CA LYS A 103 -14.27 -9.97 34.02
C LYS A 103 -13.52 -10.91 34.97
N ILE A 104 -12.19 -10.99 34.86
CA ILE A 104 -11.37 -11.80 35.77
C ILE A 104 -11.51 -11.27 37.20
N ALA A 105 -11.44 -9.95 37.41
CA ALA A 105 -11.62 -9.36 38.72
C ALA A 105 -13.00 -9.66 39.32
N MET A 106 -14.07 -9.60 38.52
CA MET A 106 -15.41 -10.00 38.97
C MET A 106 -15.49 -11.46 39.40
N ILE A 107 -14.86 -12.37 38.64
CA ILE A 107 -14.82 -13.80 38.96
C ILE A 107 -14.06 -14.02 40.27
N ILE A 108 -12.89 -13.39 40.43
CA ILE A 108 -12.07 -13.48 41.64
C ILE A 108 -12.87 -13.00 42.86
N ASN A 109 -13.48 -11.82 42.78
CA ASN A 109 -14.28 -11.28 43.88
C ASN A 109 -15.45 -12.20 44.25
N GLY A 110 -16.13 -12.77 43.23
CA GLY A 110 -17.22 -13.73 43.45
C GLY A 110 -16.76 -15.04 44.07
N ALA A 111 -15.58 -15.54 43.70
CA ALA A 111 -14.98 -16.74 44.27
C ALA A 111 -14.52 -16.49 45.72
N GLN A 112 -13.91 -15.35 46.00
CA GLN A 112 -13.45 -14.97 47.34
C GLN A 112 -14.63 -14.81 48.30
N ALA A 113 -15.72 -14.17 47.85
CA ALA A 113 -16.94 -14.03 48.64
C ALA A 113 -17.60 -15.38 49.01
N ARG A 114 -17.33 -16.44 48.23
CA ARG A 114 -17.80 -17.80 48.48
C ARG A 114 -16.79 -18.65 49.27
N GLY A 115 -15.64 -18.08 49.63
CA GLY A 115 -14.60 -18.75 50.41
C GLY A 115 -13.69 -19.69 49.62
N TYR A 116 -13.64 -19.55 48.29
CA TYR A 116 -12.68 -20.31 47.48
C TYR A 116 -11.26 -19.75 47.61
N ASP A 117 -10.26 -20.64 47.57
CA ASP A 117 -8.85 -20.27 47.53
C ASP A 117 -8.49 -19.71 46.15
N ILE A 118 -8.33 -18.39 46.08
CA ILE A 118 -8.02 -17.68 44.84
C ILE A 118 -6.60 -17.96 44.37
N GLU A 119 -5.66 -18.18 45.29
CA GLU A 119 -4.25 -18.39 44.92
C GLU A 119 -4.08 -19.69 44.15
N GLU A 120 -4.75 -20.76 44.60
CA GLU A 120 -4.79 -22.05 43.90
C GLU A 120 -5.47 -21.94 42.52
N ILE A 121 -6.56 -21.18 42.41
CA ILE A 121 -7.32 -21.03 41.16
C ILE A 121 -6.55 -20.21 40.12
N MET A 122 -5.78 -19.20 40.55
CA MET A 122 -5.06 -18.27 39.65
C MET A 122 -3.67 -18.78 39.22
N LEU A 123 -3.14 -19.79 39.89
CA LEU A 123 -1.83 -20.40 39.64
C LEU A 123 -1.54 -20.75 38.15
N PRO A 124 -2.48 -21.32 37.38
CA PRO A 124 -2.28 -21.62 35.96
C PRO A 124 -2.12 -20.37 35.06
N ILE A 125 -2.63 -19.22 35.51
CA ILE A 125 -2.62 -17.96 34.75
C ILE A 125 -1.32 -17.19 35.04
N ILE A 126 -0.83 -17.27 36.28
CA ILE A 126 0.39 -16.56 36.74
C ILE A 126 1.66 -17.21 36.17
N ASN A 127 1.64 -18.54 35.96
CA ASN A 127 2.79 -19.31 35.50
C ASN A 127 2.87 -19.51 33.98
N PHE A 128 2.26 -18.65 33.16
CA PHE A 128 2.48 -18.73 31.71
C PHE A 128 3.95 -18.38 31.40
N PRO A 129 4.75 -19.31 30.85
CA PRO A 129 6.08 -18.98 30.38
C PRO A 129 5.96 -18.04 29.17
N GLU A 130 6.84 -17.03 29.12
CA GLU A 130 6.99 -16.11 27.97
C GLU A 130 7.29 -16.85 26.66
#